data_AF-A0A962N9G1-F1
#
_entry.id   AF-A0A962N9G1-F1
#
_cell.length_a   1.000
_cell.length_b   1.000
_cell.length_c   1.000
_cell.angle_alpha   90.00
_cell.angle_beta   90.00
_cell.angle_gamma   90.00
#
_symmetry.space_group_name_H-M   'P 1'
#
loop_
_entity.id
_entity.type
_entity.pdbx_description
1 polymer ?
#
loop_
_entity_poly.entity_id
_entity_poly.type
_entity_poly.pdbx_seq_one_letter_code
_entity_poly.pdbx_strand_id
1 'polypeptide(L)'
;APAATMNCSLSSSTAGTRTLTASYLPDSATFDASSSTASHLVTAATTTISVTAPARSRINQPTAFSFELAATAPGAGMPTGSVTLTSGSSSCTATLPATSCDLSFDTLGSRTVSASYAGDANYLASDSGAAGSLQTLVYALADVSISKTDGLATYAPNDLIVYTVQVRNAGPDDAAQIRVQDILPTSLLSVIWFADPASGTGDLDLVLATLPAGAMEDFTIYGRVNGSPEQVVNTATLTLPADTTVEDPNPGNNSATDVNLLEGLFEDGFESPAVTGPAGSLRLPTAALAPLLDSVARVVYRLDDDHGDVARIYARLDGEAVEYALAKRGPDGRWTLGAWQSYAQEPTLAWHAVLVGDRWQLTEVELH
;
A
#
# COMPACT_ATOMS: atom_id res chain seq x y z
N ALA A 1 63.63 60.65 -25.22
CA ALA A 1 64.41 59.41 -25.04
C ALA A 1 63.53 58.22 -25.42
N PRO A 2 64.06 57.15 -26.02
CA PRO A 2 63.26 55.94 -26.25
C PRO A 2 62.85 55.35 -24.90
N ALA A 3 61.55 55.16 -24.69
CA ALA A 3 61.03 54.44 -23.53
C ALA A 3 61.03 52.94 -23.84
N ALA A 4 61.66 52.14 -22.98
CA ALA A 4 61.56 50.69 -23.05
C ALA A 4 60.35 50.25 -22.19
N THR A 5 59.46 49.45 -22.78
CA THR A 5 58.29 48.89 -22.09
C THR A 5 58.52 47.39 -21.89
N MET A 6 58.26 46.90 -20.67
CA MET A 6 58.26 45.48 -20.35
C MET A 6 56.93 45.12 -19.70
N ASN A 7 56.34 44.00 -20.13
CA ASN A 7 55.11 43.45 -19.56
C ASN A 7 55.42 42.10 -18.92
N CYS A 8 54.82 41.83 -17.76
CA CYS A 8 54.81 40.50 -17.15
C CYS A 8 53.41 40.19 -16.61
N SER A 9 53.03 38.92 -16.57
CA SER A 9 51.79 38.45 -15.98
C SER A 9 52.05 37.88 -14.59
N LEU A 10 51.35 38.40 -13.59
CA LEU A 10 51.41 37.90 -12.22
C LEU A 10 50.05 37.30 -11.85
N SER A 11 50.04 36.11 -11.27
CA SER A 11 48.85 35.50 -10.68
C SER A 11 48.94 35.55 -9.16
N SER A 12 47.84 35.92 -8.50
CA SER A 12 47.71 35.85 -7.05
C SER A 12 46.72 34.75 -6.68
N SER A 13 47.05 33.94 -5.68
CA SER A 13 46.18 32.89 -5.14
C SER A 13 45.38 33.33 -3.91
N THR A 14 45.61 34.55 -3.42
CA THR A 14 44.92 35.09 -2.24
C THR A 14 44.44 36.52 -2.49
N ALA A 15 43.26 36.82 -1.96
CA ALA A 15 42.69 38.16 -2.01
C ALA A 15 43.49 39.14 -1.13
N GLY A 16 43.26 40.43 -1.32
CA GLY A 16 43.89 41.50 -0.57
C GLY A 16 44.85 42.35 -1.41
N THR A 17 45.25 43.47 -0.80
CA THR A 17 46.11 44.47 -1.43
C THR A 17 47.53 43.94 -1.61
N ARG A 18 48.07 44.05 -2.83
CA ARG A 18 49.43 43.67 -3.22
C ARG A 18 50.20 44.92 -3.65
N THR A 19 51.47 44.97 -3.26
CA THR A 19 52.39 46.01 -3.73
C THR A 19 53.19 45.47 -4.89
N LEU A 20 52.91 45.95 -6.09
CA LEU A 20 53.71 45.68 -7.29
C LEU A 20 54.94 46.57 -7.25
N THR A 21 56.12 45.99 -7.46
CA THR A 21 57.38 46.73 -7.51
C THR A 21 58.03 46.55 -8.87
N ALA A 22 58.22 47.64 -9.60
CA ALA A 22 59.03 47.68 -10.80
C ALA A 22 60.41 48.23 -10.43
N SER A 23 61.47 47.49 -10.75
CA SER A 23 62.85 47.92 -10.51
C SER A 23 63.66 47.83 -11.79
N TYR A 24 64.43 48.88 -12.06
CA TYR A 24 65.43 48.96 -13.12
C TYR A 24 66.82 48.88 -12.50
N LEU A 25 67.59 47.91 -12.96
CA LEU A 25 68.99 47.72 -12.60
C LEU A 25 69.82 48.02 -13.86
N PRO A 26 70.72 49.03 -13.82
CA PRO A 26 71.51 49.41 -14.98
C PRO A 26 72.61 48.39 -15.25
N ASP A 27 72.91 48.15 -16.53
CA ASP A 27 74.00 47.27 -17.00
C ASP A 27 75.35 47.99 -17.17
N SER A 28 75.35 49.30 -16.95
CA SER A 28 76.47 50.21 -17.20
C SER A 28 76.39 51.43 -16.29
N ALA A 29 77.53 52.12 -16.10
CA ALA A 29 77.60 53.31 -15.24
C ALA A 29 76.93 54.57 -15.82
N THR A 30 76.33 54.48 -17.01
CA THR A 30 75.69 55.61 -17.70
C THR A 30 74.24 55.85 -17.27
N PHE A 31 73.63 54.94 -16.52
CA PHE A 31 72.26 55.04 -16.01
C PHE A 31 72.22 54.70 -14.52
N ASP A 32 71.40 55.42 -13.76
CA ASP A 32 71.13 55.11 -12.35
C ASP A 32 70.03 54.04 -12.22
N ALA A 33 70.09 53.25 -11.15
CA ALA A 33 68.99 52.36 -10.77
C ALA A 33 67.75 53.16 -10.37
N SER A 34 66.57 52.62 -10.66
CA SER A 34 65.32 53.24 -10.24
C SER A 34 64.28 52.19 -9.86
N SER A 35 63.34 52.56 -9.02
CA SER A 35 62.21 51.69 -8.68
C SER A 35 60.94 52.50 -8.46
N SER A 36 59.81 51.89 -8.77
CA SER A 36 58.49 52.44 -8.48
C SER A 36 57.59 51.33 -7.95
N THR A 37 56.65 51.71 -7.11
CA THR A 37 55.65 50.79 -6.55
C THR A 37 54.25 51.22 -6.91
N ALA A 38 53.38 50.26 -7.17
CA ALA A 38 51.95 50.47 -7.36
C ALA A 38 51.14 49.50 -6.49
N SER A 39 50.03 49.98 -5.95
CA SER A 39 49.08 49.12 -5.22
C SER A 39 48.13 48.44 -6.21
N HIS A 40 47.87 47.15 -6.00
CA HIS A 40 46.92 46.36 -6.77
C HIS A 40 46.02 45.56 -5.83
N LEU A 41 44.71 45.73 -5.94
CA LEU A 41 43.74 44.97 -5.14
C LEU A 41 43.36 43.67 -5.85
N VAL A 42 43.64 42.53 -5.22
CA VAL A 42 43.11 41.24 -5.63
C VAL A 42 41.78 41.01 -4.90
N THR A 43 40.68 40.96 -5.61
CA THR A 43 39.35 40.70 -5.02
C THR A 43 39.16 39.21 -4.74
N ALA A 44 38.26 38.88 -3.80
CA ALA A 44 37.83 37.49 -3.58
C ALA A 44 37.15 36.93 -4.84
N ALA A 45 37.33 35.63 -5.09
CA ALA A 45 36.71 34.92 -6.20
C ALA A 45 35.21 34.69 -5.95
N THR A 46 34.39 34.79 -6.99
CA THR A 46 32.98 34.38 -6.93
C THR A 46 32.88 32.85 -6.82
N THR A 47 31.78 32.37 -6.24
CA THR A 47 31.51 30.93 -6.11
C THR A 47 30.12 30.59 -6.64
N THR A 48 29.95 29.35 -7.07
CA THR A 48 28.66 28.75 -7.43
C THR A 48 28.44 27.51 -6.59
N ILE A 49 27.20 27.30 -6.16
CA ILE A 49 26.82 26.12 -5.37
C ILE A 49 25.54 25.48 -5.91
N SER A 50 25.46 24.16 -5.90
CA SER A 50 24.25 23.39 -6.26
C SER A 50 24.03 22.21 -5.32
N VAL A 51 22.78 21.81 -5.13
CA VAL A 51 22.38 20.71 -4.25
C VAL A 51 22.10 19.44 -5.07
N THR A 52 22.47 18.28 -4.55
CA THR A 52 22.15 16.95 -5.12
C THR A 52 21.70 16.01 -4.01
N ALA A 53 20.58 15.32 -4.19
CA ALA A 53 20.03 14.42 -3.19
C ALA A 53 19.02 13.41 -3.79
N PRO A 54 18.56 12.43 -3.01
CA PRO A 54 17.46 11.55 -3.41
C PRO A 54 16.18 12.34 -3.71
N ALA A 55 15.39 11.86 -4.68
CA ALA A 55 14.09 12.45 -5.01
C ALA A 55 13.05 12.25 -3.89
N ARG A 56 13.26 11.25 -3.02
CA ARG A 56 12.38 10.92 -1.89
C ARG A 56 13.19 10.73 -0.61
N SER A 57 12.67 11.22 0.51
CA SER A 57 13.26 11.12 1.84
C SER A 57 12.24 10.54 2.82
N ARG A 58 12.68 9.67 3.74
CA ARG A 58 11.79 9.10 4.76
C ARG A 58 11.55 10.11 5.89
N ILE A 59 10.30 10.21 6.35
CA ILE A 59 9.96 11.01 7.53
C ILE A 59 10.72 10.48 8.76
N ASN A 60 11.13 11.38 9.66
CA ASN A 60 11.85 11.10 10.90
C ASN A 60 13.16 10.29 10.73
N GLN A 61 13.72 10.25 9.52
CA GLN A 61 14.97 9.56 9.22
C GLN A 61 15.99 10.56 8.66
N PRO A 62 17.26 10.53 9.13
CA PRO A 62 18.31 11.33 8.54
C PRO A 62 18.58 10.85 7.11
N THR A 63 18.58 11.78 6.16
CA THR A 63 18.91 11.53 4.75
C THR A 63 20.07 12.42 4.35
N ALA A 64 21.09 11.86 3.69
CA ALA A 64 22.27 12.60 3.26
C ALA A 64 21.95 13.49 2.05
N PHE A 65 22.19 14.79 2.20
CA PHE A 65 22.13 15.78 1.13
C PHE A 65 23.54 16.22 0.79
N SER A 66 23.88 16.22 -0.50
CA SER A 66 25.18 16.66 -1.00
C SER A 66 25.08 18.00 -1.69
N PHE A 67 26.20 18.71 -1.76
CA PHE A 67 26.33 19.93 -2.53
C PHE A 67 27.65 19.94 -3.31
N GLU A 68 27.65 20.67 -4.41
CA GLU A 68 28.85 20.96 -5.19
C GLU A 68 29.12 22.46 -5.08
N LEU A 69 30.29 22.83 -4.53
CA LEU A 69 30.74 24.21 -4.39
C LEU A 69 32.01 24.40 -5.21
N ALA A 70 31.99 25.37 -6.12
CA ALA A 70 33.11 25.67 -7.01
C ALA A 70 33.40 27.17 -7.07
N ALA A 71 34.69 27.52 -7.23
CA ALA A 71 35.11 28.87 -7.54
C ALA A 71 34.93 29.15 -9.04
N THR A 72 34.41 30.32 -9.38
CA THR A 72 34.19 30.72 -10.77
C THR A 72 35.46 31.35 -11.35
N ALA A 73 35.82 30.98 -12.58
CA ALA A 73 36.93 31.59 -13.30
C ALA A 73 36.76 33.12 -13.37
N PRO A 74 37.84 33.90 -13.17
CA PRO A 74 39.26 33.50 -13.12
C PRO A 74 39.75 32.98 -11.75
N GLY A 75 38.90 32.92 -10.73
CA GLY A 75 39.22 32.29 -9.46
C GLY A 75 39.49 30.78 -9.60
N ALA A 76 40.33 30.24 -8.72
CA ALA A 76 40.66 28.82 -8.68
C ALA A 76 40.97 28.40 -7.24
N GLY A 77 40.97 27.09 -6.98
CA GLY A 77 41.22 26.50 -5.66
C GLY A 77 39.94 26.02 -4.98
N MET A 78 40.08 25.47 -3.78
CA MET A 78 38.97 24.95 -2.98
C MET A 78 38.60 25.98 -1.90
N PRO A 79 37.33 26.40 -1.81
CA PRO A 79 36.85 27.23 -0.71
C PRO A 79 37.02 26.57 0.66
N THR A 80 37.09 27.39 1.71
CA THR A 80 37.16 26.93 3.11
C THR A 80 35.98 27.46 3.91
N GLY A 81 35.79 26.96 5.14
CA GLY A 81 34.66 27.36 5.98
C GLY A 81 33.50 26.36 5.90
N SER A 82 32.27 26.87 5.91
CA SER A 82 31.07 26.04 6.07
C SER A 82 30.00 26.32 5.02
N VAL A 83 29.30 25.26 4.64
CA VAL A 83 28.08 25.31 3.83
C VAL A 83 26.91 24.84 4.68
N THR A 84 25.82 25.61 4.67
CA THR A 84 24.58 25.25 5.35
C THR A 84 23.53 24.87 4.32
N LEU A 85 23.02 23.64 4.43
CA LEU A 85 21.84 23.16 3.71
C LEU A 85 20.59 23.43 4.56
N THR A 86 19.53 23.96 3.94
CA THR A 86 18.30 24.31 4.65
C THR A 86 17.05 23.95 3.85
N SER A 87 16.00 23.59 4.57
CA SER A 87 14.63 23.49 4.06
C SER A 87 13.68 24.00 5.14
N GLY A 88 13.39 25.31 5.12
CA GLY A 88 12.60 25.95 6.16
C GLY A 88 13.25 25.81 7.54
N SER A 89 12.60 25.07 8.44
CA SER A 89 13.09 24.81 9.81
C SER A 89 14.17 23.72 9.90
N SER A 90 14.28 22.85 8.89
CA SER A 90 15.29 21.79 8.86
C SER A 90 16.60 22.35 8.32
N SER A 91 17.70 22.17 9.05
CA SER A 91 19.01 22.65 8.61
C SER A 91 20.13 21.73 9.05
N CYS A 92 21.19 21.66 8.24
CA CYS A 92 22.44 21.01 8.60
C CYS A 92 23.61 21.81 8.03
N THR A 93 24.78 21.71 8.67
CA THR A 93 25.98 22.42 8.25
C THR A 93 27.12 21.44 8.04
N ALA A 94 27.74 21.52 6.86
CA ALA A 94 28.95 20.80 6.52
C ALA A 94 30.16 21.74 6.62
N THR A 95 31.22 21.29 7.28
CA THR A 95 32.51 22.00 7.30
C THR A 95 33.38 21.44 6.16
N LEU A 96 33.84 22.32 5.27
CA LEU A 96 34.66 21.93 4.12
C LEU A 96 35.97 21.26 4.61
N PRO A 97 36.42 20.15 3.98
CA PRO A 97 36.07 19.69 2.64
C PRO A 97 34.88 18.73 2.55
N ALA A 98 34.11 18.51 3.63
CA ALA A 98 32.91 17.70 3.55
C ALA A 98 31.89 18.34 2.61
N THR A 99 31.31 17.54 1.71
CA THR A 99 30.36 17.99 0.67
C THR A 99 28.93 17.52 0.94
N SER A 100 28.65 17.02 2.14
CA SER A 100 27.34 16.51 2.51
C SER A 100 27.04 16.70 3.99
N CYS A 101 25.76 16.80 4.33
CA CYS A 101 25.26 16.63 5.70
C CYS A 101 23.85 16.04 5.68
N ASP A 102 23.43 15.49 6.81
CA ASP A 102 22.13 14.83 6.93
C ASP A 102 21.04 15.83 7.31
N LEU A 103 19.91 15.76 6.59
CA LEU A 103 18.67 16.44 6.95
C LEU A 103 17.61 15.39 7.34
N SER A 104 16.86 15.68 8.38
CA SER A 104 15.68 14.94 8.79
C SER A 104 14.45 15.83 8.69
N PHE A 105 13.32 15.26 8.29
CA PHE A 105 12.05 15.97 8.15
C PHE A 105 11.00 15.34 9.07
N ASP A 106 10.19 16.17 9.72
CA ASP A 106 9.13 15.77 10.66
C ASP A 106 7.72 15.87 10.07
N THR A 107 7.62 16.32 8.82
CA THR A 107 6.35 16.60 8.15
C THR A 107 6.40 16.10 6.70
N LEU A 108 5.32 15.43 6.27
CA LEU A 108 5.17 14.88 4.92
C LEU A 108 5.12 15.98 3.84
N GLY A 109 5.28 15.56 2.58
CA GLY A 109 5.10 16.43 1.42
C GLY A 109 6.41 16.94 0.81
N SER A 110 6.28 17.75 -0.24
CA SER A 110 7.43 18.26 -1.01
C SER A 110 8.24 19.28 -0.22
N ARG A 111 9.57 19.17 -0.29
CA ARG A 111 10.53 20.06 0.38
C ARG A 111 11.55 20.59 -0.60
N THR A 112 11.72 21.91 -0.61
CA THR A 112 12.81 22.57 -1.32
C THR A 112 14.03 22.61 -0.41
N VAL A 113 15.16 22.06 -0.86
CA VAL A 113 16.45 22.16 -0.16
C VAL A 113 17.35 23.11 -0.92
N SER A 114 17.83 24.13 -0.22
CA SER A 114 18.81 25.11 -0.70
C SER A 114 20.12 25.00 0.06
N ALA A 115 21.22 25.45 -0.54
CA ALA A 115 22.51 25.55 0.11
C ALA A 115 23.00 27.00 0.14
N SER A 116 23.69 27.36 1.21
CA SER A 116 24.31 28.67 1.41
C SER A 116 25.75 28.51 1.87
N TYR A 117 26.66 29.22 1.20
CA TYR A 117 28.06 29.32 1.54
C TYR A 117 28.35 30.73 2.06
N ALA A 118 28.91 30.83 3.27
CA ALA A 118 29.13 32.12 3.93
C ALA A 118 30.28 32.95 3.35
N GLY A 119 31.11 32.37 2.48
CA GLY A 119 32.35 32.99 2.03
C GLY A 119 33.51 32.81 3.01
N ASP A 120 34.69 33.16 2.55
CA ASP A 120 35.90 33.28 3.39
C ASP A 120 36.77 34.47 2.92
N ALA A 121 38.02 34.54 3.37
CA ALA A 121 38.92 35.63 3.00
C ALA A 121 39.23 35.71 1.48
N ASN A 122 39.13 34.59 0.75
CA ASN A 122 39.50 34.47 -0.66
C ASN A 122 38.31 34.21 -1.58
N TYR A 123 37.15 33.80 -1.05
CA TYR A 123 35.96 33.47 -1.82
C TYR A 123 34.73 34.22 -1.30
N LEU A 124 33.94 34.79 -2.20
CA LEU A 124 32.68 35.44 -1.88
C LEU A 124 31.61 34.41 -1.50
N ALA A 125 30.68 34.84 -0.65
CA ALA A 125 29.47 34.09 -0.31
C ALA A 125 28.63 33.81 -1.57
N SER A 126 27.94 32.67 -1.56
CA SER A 126 26.98 32.29 -2.60
C SER A 126 25.86 31.44 -2.03
N ASP A 127 24.74 31.39 -2.75
CA ASP A 127 23.64 30.49 -2.48
C ASP A 127 23.27 29.74 -3.75
N SER A 128 22.56 28.62 -3.60
CA SER A 128 22.21 27.77 -4.73
C SER A 128 21.18 28.38 -5.67
N GLY A 129 20.53 29.49 -5.28
CA GLY A 129 19.40 30.06 -5.97
C GLY A 129 18.26 29.06 -6.19
N ALA A 130 17.26 29.43 -6.99
CA ALA A 130 16.17 28.51 -7.34
C ALA A 130 16.63 27.36 -8.24
N ALA A 131 17.54 27.61 -9.18
CA ALA A 131 17.99 26.64 -10.18
C ALA A 131 18.97 25.59 -9.62
N GLY A 132 19.72 25.91 -8.56
CA GLY A 132 20.60 24.97 -7.86
C GLY A 132 19.96 24.34 -6.62
N SER A 133 18.72 24.70 -6.28
CA SER A 133 17.95 24.06 -5.21
C SER A 133 17.24 22.80 -5.73
N LEU A 134 17.01 21.82 -4.86
CA LEU A 134 16.40 20.54 -5.20
C LEU A 134 15.05 20.35 -4.49
N GLN A 135 14.11 19.66 -5.14
CA GLN A 135 12.92 19.12 -4.47
C GLN A 135 13.15 17.69 -4.00
N THR A 136 12.74 17.38 -2.77
CA THR A 136 12.58 16.01 -2.27
C THR A 136 11.16 15.82 -1.75
N LEU A 137 10.53 14.68 -2.03
CA LEU A 137 9.25 14.31 -1.41
C LEU A 137 9.51 13.58 -0.10
N VAL A 138 8.97 14.09 1.00
CA VAL A 138 9.01 13.41 2.30
C VAL A 138 7.80 12.47 2.41
N TYR A 139 8.07 11.19 2.70
CA TYR A 139 7.04 10.15 2.75
C TYR A 139 7.14 9.27 4.01
N ALA A 140 6.00 8.67 4.37
CA ALA A 140 5.84 7.67 5.42
C ALA A 140 5.73 6.26 4.82
N LEU A 141 6.29 5.25 5.51
CA LEU A 141 5.93 3.85 5.30
C LEU A 141 4.97 3.39 6.39
N ALA A 142 3.72 3.16 6.00
CA ALA A 142 2.67 2.67 6.88
C ALA A 142 2.10 1.37 6.32
N ASP A 143 2.16 0.29 7.11
CA ASP A 143 1.60 -1.03 6.75
C ASP A 143 0.14 -1.03 7.19
N VAL A 144 -0.70 -0.40 6.37
CA VAL A 144 -2.14 -0.31 6.62
C VAL A 144 -2.83 -1.59 6.16
N SER A 145 -3.94 -1.93 6.79
CA SER A 145 -4.72 -3.12 6.45
C SER A 145 -6.17 -2.92 6.85
N ILE A 146 -7.06 -3.62 6.17
CA ILE A 146 -8.49 -3.63 6.48
C ILE A 146 -8.97 -5.08 6.63
N SER A 147 -9.84 -5.31 7.60
CA SER A 147 -10.58 -6.55 7.77
C SER A 147 -12.06 -6.25 7.90
N LYS A 148 -12.90 -7.21 7.52
CA LYS A 148 -14.35 -7.09 7.57
C LYS A 148 -14.94 -8.44 7.91
N THR A 149 -15.84 -8.47 8.89
CA THR A 149 -16.65 -9.66 9.18
C THR A 149 -17.88 -9.31 10.00
N ASP A 150 -18.96 -10.06 9.84
CA ASP A 150 -20.09 -10.09 10.80
C ASP A 150 -20.05 -11.31 11.74
N GLY A 151 -19.04 -12.18 11.56
CA GLY A 151 -18.88 -13.43 12.30
C GLY A 151 -19.80 -14.57 11.87
N LEU A 152 -20.56 -14.41 10.78
CA LEU A 152 -21.54 -15.38 10.29
C LEU A 152 -21.18 -15.84 8.88
N ALA A 153 -21.41 -17.11 8.57
CA ALA A 153 -21.29 -17.62 7.20
C ALA A 153 -22.62 -17.58 6.44
N THR A 154 -23.72 -17.42 7.17
CA THR A 154 -25.09 -17.53 6.65
C THR A 154 -26.03 -16.47 7.23
N TYR A 155 -27.13 -16.20 6.54
CA TYR A 155 -28.15 -15.22 6.96
C TYR A 155 -29.57 -15.67 6.56
N ALA A 156 -30.59 -15.34 7.34
CA ALA A 156 -32.01 -15.53 7.00
C ALA A 156 -32.60 -14.30 6.27
N PRO A 157 -33.62 -14.46 5.40
CA PRO A 157 -34.30 -13.34 4.80
C PRO A 157 -34.79 -12.34 5.85
N ASN A 158 -34.43 -11.07 5.67
CA ASN A 158 -34.72 -9.97 6.59
C ASN A 158 -33.85 -9.87 7.85
N ASP A 159 -32.80 -10.68 7.97
CA ASP A 159 -31.86 -10.57 9.08
C ASP A 159 -31.21 -9.20 9.18
N LEU A 160 -30.88 -8.84 10.40
CA LEU A 160 -30.02 -7.71 10.70
C LEU A 160 -28.58 -8.22 10.73
N ILE A 161 -27.79 -7.85 9.71
CA ILE A 161 -26.36 -8.13 9.69
C ILE A 161 -25.60 -6.96 10.30
N VAL A 162 -24.61 -7.27 11.13
CA VAL A 162 -23.75 -6.31 11.81
C VAL A 162 -22.29 -6.59 11.48
N TYR A 163 -21.76 -5.85 10.51
CA TYR A 163 -20.34 -5.95 10.15
C TYR A 163 -19.48 -5.15 11.12
N THR A 164 -18.38 -5.75 11.55
CA THR A 164 -17.22 -5.08 12.11
C THR A 164 -16.18 -4.92 11.01
N VAL A 165 -15.77 -3.68 10.74
CA VAL A 165 -14.66 -3.35 9.86
C VAL A 165 -13.55 -2.80 10.72
N GLN A 166 -12.37 -3.41 10.67
CA GLN A 166 -11.20 -2.92 11.41
C GLN A 166 -10.13 -2.45 10.44
N VAL A 167 -9.68 -1.23 10.62
CA VAL A 167 -8.55 -0.63 9.90
C VAL A 167 -7.37 -0.55 10.85
N ARG A 168 -6.21 -1.04 10.46
CA ARG A 168 -5.02 -1.09 11.33
C ARG A 168 -3.80 -0.56 10.59
N ASN A 169 -2.93 0.17 11.29
CA ASN A 169 -1.58 0.50 10.82
C ASN A 169 -0.53 -0.28 11.62
N ALA A 170 0.13 -1.26 11.01
CA ALA A 170 1.19 -2.05 11.60
C ALA A 170 2.61 -1.48 11.34
N GLY A 171 2.74 -0.47 10.49
CA GLY A 171 4.02 0.01 9.97
C GLY A 171 4.48 1.31 10.60
N PRO A 172 5.81 1.54 10.62
CA PRO A 172 6.45 2.33 11.66
C PRO A 172 6.07 3.81 11.66
N ASP A 173 5.56 4.31 10.54
CA ASP A 173 5.17 5.70 10.36
C ASP A 173 3.64 5.83 10.39
N ASP A 174 3.16 6.97 10.88
CA ASP A 174 1.74 7.32 10.85
C ASP A 174 1.24 7.42 9.40
N ALA A 175 0.03 6.93 9.14
CA ALA A 175 -0.63 7.09 7.85
C ALA A 175 -1.54 8.32 7.90
N ALA A 176 -1.42 9.23 6.94
CA ALA A 176 -2.28 10.42 6.86
C ALA A 176 -3.17 10.38 5.62
N GLN A 177 -4.36 11.00 5.73
CA GLN A 177 -5.30 11.16 4.61
C GLN A 177 -5.68 9.83 3.93
N ILE A 178 -5.85 8.77 4.73
CA ILE A 178 -6.28 7.46 4.26
C ILE A 178 -7.80 7.45 4.10
N ARG A 179 -8.30 6.97 2.96
CA ARG A 179 -9.74 6.89 2.71
C ARG A 179 -10.26 5.47 2.89
N VAL A 180 -11.22 5.30 3.78
CA VAL A 180 -11.93 4.04 4.06
C VAL A 180 -13.27 4.09 3.33
N GLN A 181 -13.55 3.07 2.53
CA GLN A 181 -14.81 2.97 1.80
C GLN A 181 -15.46 1.60 1.97
N ASP A 182 -16.77 1.59 2.06
CA ASP A 182 -17.60 0.40 1.92
C ASP A 182 -18.84 0.79 1.09
N ILE A 183 -18.92 0.33 -0.15
CA ILE A 183 -20.09 0.57 -1.02
C ILE A 183 -21.05 -0.58 -0.75
N LEU A 184 -22.13 -0.30 -0.04
CA LEU A 184 -22.99 -1.37 0.44
C LEU A 184 -23.78 -1.99 -0.71
N PRO A 185 -23.89 -3.32 -0.76
CA PRO A 185 -24.68 -3.99 -1.77
C PRO A 185 -26.16 -3.64 -1.62
N THR A 186 -26.89 -3.63 -2.74
CA THR A 186 -28.34 -3.36 -2.77
C THR A 186 -29.19 -4.45 -2.08
N SER A 187 -28.55 -5.57 -1.72
CA SER A 187 -29.10 -6.59 -0.84
C SER A 187 -29.19 -6.16 0.63
N LEU A 188 -28.67 -5.00 1.01
CA LEU A 188 -28.83 -4.42 2.35
C LEU A 188 -29.68 -3.15 2.29
N LEU A 189 -30.67 -3.07 3.18
CA LEU A 189 -31.54 -1.90 3.38
C LEU A 189 -31.26 -1.25 4.74
N SER A 190 -31.68 0.01 4.85
CA SER A 190 -31.65 0.77 6.11
C SER A 190 -30.26 0.79 6.75
N VAL A 191 -29.22 0.91 5.91
CA VAL A 191 -27.83 0.86 6.35
C VAL A 191 -27.49 2.06 7.22
N ILE A 192 -26.89 1.79 8.37
CA ILE A 192 -26.33 2.78 9.30
C ILE A 192 -24.92 2.33 9.66
N TRP A 193 -23.97 3.24 9.73
CA TRP A 193 -22.62 2.96 10.19
C TRP A 193 -22.17 3.92 11.30
N PHE A 194 -21.24 3.45 12.13
CA PHE A 194 -20.68 4.18 13.27
C PHE A 194 -19.16 3.93 13.37
N ALA A 195 -18.40 4.97 13.70
CA ALA A 195 -16.99 4.91 14.08
C ALA A 195 -16.72 6.09 15.01
N ASP A 196 -16.29 5.90 16.25
CA ASP A 196 -16.24 6.99 17.25
C ASP A 196 -15.40 8.20 16.78
N PRO A 197 -15.96 9.44 16.67
CA PRO A 197 -17.33 9.89 16.99
C PRO A 197 -18.26 10.07 15.76
N ALA A 198 -17.81 9.68 14.57
CA ALA A 198 -18.54 9.72 13.31
C ALA A 198 -19.67 8.67 13.21
N SER A 199 -20.69 9.00 12.42
CA SER A 199 -21.73 8.07 12.00
C SER A 199 -22.38 8.54 10.71
N GLY A 200 -23.07 7.64 10.02
CA GLY A 200 -23.76 7.95 8.79
C GLY A 200 -24.75 6.88 8.36
N THR A 201 -25.38 7.11 7.21
CA THR A 201 -26.36 6.21 6.59
C THR A 201 -25.95 5.92 5.15
N GLY A 202 -26.26 4.73 4.64
CA GLY A 202 -25.83 4.30 3.32
C GLY A 202 -24.35 3.93 3.29
N ASP A 203 -23.67 4.21 2.16
CA ASP A 203 -22.25 3.89 1.96
C ASP A 203 -21.35 4.50 3.03
N LEU A 204 -20.34 3.73 3.47
CA LEU A 204 -19.25 4.25 4.26
C LEU A 204 -18.26 4.92 3.32
N ASP A 205 -17.95 6.18 3.60
CA ASP A 205 -16.92 6.94 2.89
C ASP A 205 -16.33 7.97 3.85
N LEU A 206 -15.18 7.64 4.43
CA LEU A 206 -14.52 8.47 5.43
C LEU A 206 -13.03 8.61 5.11
N VAL A 207 -12.53 9.84 5.21
CA VAL A 207 -11.08 10.10 5.19
C VAL A 207 -10.59 10.21 6.63
N LEU A 208 -9.73 9.30 7.02
CA LEU A 208 -8.96 9.36 8.27
C LEU A 208 -7.83 10.37 8.10
N ALA A 209 -7.89 11.45 8.89
CA ALA A 209 -6.88 12.50 8.83
C ALA A 209 -5.49 11.96 9.23
N THR A 210 -5.46 11.11 10.25
CA THR A 210 -4.28 10.37 10.71
C THR A 210 -4.69 9.02 11.27
N LEU A 211 -3.87 8.01 11.06
CA LEU A 211 -3.91 6.69 11.67
C LEU A 211 -2.50 6.38 12.21
N PRO A 212 -2.28 6.60 13.52
CA PRO A 212 -0.95 6.45 14.11
C PRO A 212 -0.37 5.05 13.95
N ALA A 213 0.96 4.94 13.95
CA ALA A 213 1.64 3.65 13.94
C ALA A 213 1.19 2.78 15.13
N GLY A 214 0.74 1.56 14.85
CA GLY A 214 0.20 0.62 15.84
C GLY A 214 -1.27 0.82 16.21
N ALA A 215 -1.92 1.88 15.72
CA ALA A 215 -3.33 2.14 16.00
C ALA A 215 -4.27 1.24 15.19
N MET A 216 -5.51 1.17 15.69
CA MET A 216 -6.63 0.48 15.06
C MET A 216 -7.87 1.37 15.16
N GLU A 217 -8.62 1.45 14.07
CA GLU A 217 -9.90 2.15 13.98
C GLU A 217 -10.99 1.14 13.63
N ASP A 218 -12.04 1.11 14.44
CA ASP A 218 -13.17 0.20 14.30
C ASP A 218 -14.38 0.94 13.73
N PHE A 219 -15.02 0.32 12.76
CA PHE A 219 -16.30 0.74 12.19
C PHE A 219 -17.32 -0.37 12.41
N THR A 220 -18.52 0.00 12.81
CA THR A 220 -19.66 -0.92 12.87
C THR A 220 -20.68 -0.52 11.82
N ILE A 221 -21.08 -1.46 10.97
CA ILE A 221 -22.06 -1.24 9.90
C ILE A 221 -23.23 -2.20 10.10
N TYR A 222 -24.44 -1.65 10.21
CA TYR A 222 -25.67 -2.39 10.37
C TYR A 222 -26.47 -2.31 9.07
N GLY A 223 -27.05 -3.42 8.62
CA GLY A 223 -27.94 -3.43 7.47
C GLY A 223 -28.93 -4.59 7.55
N ARG A 224 -30.16 -4.38 7.06
CA ARG A 224 -31.17 -5.43 7.00
C ARG A 224 -31.16 -6.09 5.63
N VAL A 225 -31.13 -7.41 5.55
CA VAL A 225 -31.12 -8.09 4.26
C VAL A 225 -32.44 -7.89 3.51
N ASN A 226 -32.31 -7.56 2.22
CA ASN A 226 -33.40 -7.31 1.29
C ASN A 226 -33.77 -8.59 0.54
N GLY A 227 -34.90 -9.18 0.89
CA GLY A 227 -35.36 -10.41 0.24
C GLY A 227 -34.45 -11.60 0.59
N SER A 228 -34.11 -12.39 -0.43
CA SER A 228 -33.39 -13.66 -0.27
C SER A 228 -32.36 -13.88 -1.41
N PRO A 229 -31.40 -12.96 -1.61
CA PRO A 229 -30.33 -13.19 -2.59
C PRO A 229 -29.54 -14.45 -2.25
N GLU A 230 -28.98 -15.14 -3.24
CA GLU A 230 -28.17 -16.34 -2.97
C GLU A 230 -26.97 -16.03 -2.05
N GLN A 231 -26.39 -14.84 -2.20
CA GLN A 231 -25.30 -14.35 -1.38
C GLN A 231 -25.47 -12.85 -1.07
N VAL A 232 -25.04 -12.45 0.12
CA VAL A 232 -24.76 -11.06 0.47
C VAL A 232 -23.24 -10.91 0.50
N VAL A 233 -22.70 -10.21 -0.49
CA VAL A 233 -21.27 -9.95 -0.62
C VAL A 233 -21.03 -8.48 -0.30
N ASN A 234 -20.19 -8.21 0.70
CA ASN A 234 -19.90 -6.85 1.12
C ASN A 234 -18.40 -6.62 1.20
N THR A 235 -17.90 -5.51 0.64
CA THR A 235 -16.45 -5.27 0.49
C THR A 235 -16.07 -3.89 0.98
N ALA A 236 -15.18 -3.85 1.98
CA ALA A 236 -14.55 -2.63 2.45
C ALA A 236 -13.14 -2.49 1.84
N THR A 237 -12.76 -1.27 1.48
CA THR A 237 -11.47 -0.95 0.86
C THR A 237 -10.80 0.23 1.54
N LEU A 238 -9.47 0.25 1.45
CA LEU A 238 -8.62 1.32 1.94
C LEU A 238 -7.84 1.90 0.76
N THR A 239 -7.87 3.23 0.61
CA THR A 239 -7.14 3.95 -0.44
C THR A 239 -6.16 4.94 0.16
N LEU A 240 -4.90 4.87 -0.28
CA LEU A 240 -3.83 5.80 0.10
C LEU A 240 -4.01 7.17 -0.60
N PRO A 241 -3.45 8.27 -0.07
CA PRO A 241 -3.48 9.57 -0.73
C PRO A 241 -2.75 9.55 -2.09
N ALA A 242 -3.34 10.23 -3.08
CA ALA A 242 -2.81 10.26 -4.45
C ALA A 242 -1.48 11.01 -4.60
N ASP A 243 -1.07 11.79 -3.59
CA ASP A 243 0.17 12.56 -3.58
C ASP A 243 1.41 11.72 -3.23
N THR A 244 1.25 10.41 -2.97
CA THR A 244 2.34 9.45 -2.68
C THR A 244 3.15 9.76 -1.42
N THR A 245 2.57 10.57 -0.52
CA THR A 245 3.18 10.88 0.79
C THR A 245 3.10 9.74 1.79
N VAL A 246 2.22 8.76 1.54
CA VAL A 246 2.14 7.51 2.29
C VAL A 246 2.35 6.35 1.31
N GLU A 247 3.19 5.41 1.69
CA GLU A 247 3.39 4.15 0.98
C GLU A 247 3.11 2.98 1.90
N ASP A 248 2.45 1.98 1.35
CA ASP A 248 2.16 0.72 2.01
C ASP A 248 2.99 -0.40 1.40
N PRO A 249 3.82 -1.11 2.19
CA PRO A 249 4.60 -2.24 1.71
C PRO A 249 3.74 -3.45 1.29
N ASN A 250 2.50 -3.58 1.77
CA ASN A 250 1.67 -4.77 1.59
C ASN A 250 0.28 -4.48 1.00
N PRO A 251 0.15 -3.76 -0.14
CA PRO A 251 -1.14 -3.22 -0.58
C PRO A 251 -2.25 -4.23 -0.87
N GLY A 252 -1.95 -5.54 -0.92
CA GLY A 252 -2.94 -6.60 -1.09
C GLY A 252 -3.88 -6.80 0.11
N ASN A 253 -3.57 -6.23 1.27
CA ASN A 253 -4.41 -6.27 2.48
C ASN A 253 -5.31 -5.02 2.64
N ASN A 254 -5.38 -4.16 1.61
CA ASN A 254 -6.22 -2.95 1.58
C ASN A 254 -7.63 -3.18 1.03
N SER A 255 -8.07 -4.43 0.99
CA SER A 255 -9.43 -4.82 0.64
C SER A 255 -9.85 -6.03 1.44
N ALA A 256 -11.05 -6.00 2.01
CA ALA A 256 -11.63 -7.11 2.74
C ALA A 256 -13.07 -7.33 2.31
N THR A 257 -13.40 -8.58 1.99
CA THR A 257 -14.73 -8.99 1.56
C THR A 257 -15.28 -10.01 2.56
N ASP A 258 -16.51 -9.81 2.97
CA ASP A 258 -17.30 -10.77 3.74
C ASP A 258 -18.46 -11.28 2.88
N VAL A 259 -18.78 -12.57 3.01
CA VAL A 259 -19.77 -13.27 2.20
C VAL A 259 -20.68 -14.08 3.11
N ASN A 260 -21.97 -13.75 3.11
CA ASN A 260 -22.99 -14.52 3.78
C ASN A 260 -23.88 -15.23 2.74
N LEU A 261 -24.13 -16.53 2.96
CA LEU A 261 -25.03 -17.32 2.13
C LEU A 261 -26.43 -17.37 2.76
N LEU A 262 -27.49 -17.51 1.96
CA LEU A 262 -28.83 -17.67 2.50
C LEU A 262 -28.91 -18.94 3.39
N GLU A 263 -29.41 -18.81 4.63
CA GLU A 263 -29.47 -19.85 5.69
C GLU A 263 -30.23 -21.13 5.23
N GLY A 264 -31.14 -20.98 4.27
CA GLY A 264 -31.82 -22.09 3.61
C GLY A 264 -30.99 -22.88 2.57
N LEU A 265 -29.73 -22.53 2.34
CA LEU A 265 -28.83 -23.37 1.54
C LEU A 265 -28.22 -24.52 2.36
N PHE A 266 -28.17 -24.44 3.71
CA PHE A 266 -27.37 -25.40 4.50
C PHE A 266 -27.84 -25.72 5.94
N GLU A 267 -29.06 -25.40 6.40
CA GLU A 267 -29.46 -25.69 7.80
C GLU A 267 -29.47 -27.20 8.19
N ASP A 268 -29.54 -28.12 7.23
CA ASP A 268 -29.23 -29.54 7.44
C ASP A 268 -28.36 -30.17 6.33
N GLY A 269 -27.77 -29.35 5.44
CA GLY A 269 -27.40 -29.78 4.09
C GLY A 269 -28.67 -30.03 3.28
N PHE A 270 -28.63 -30.36 1.99
CA PHE A 270 -29.86 -30.72 1.28
C PHE A 270 -30.43 -32.08 1.77
N GLU A 271 -30.84 -32.22 3.02
CA GLU A 271 -30.86 -33.51 3.71
C GLU A 271 -32.11 -33.56 4.59
N SER A 272 -33.34 -33.59 4.07
CA SER A 272 -34.05 -34.86 3.90
C SER A 272 -35.42 -34.64 3.26
N PRO A 273 -35.56 -34.53 1.93
CA PRO A 273 -36.88 -34.75 1.36
C PRO A 273 -37.21 -36.22 1.65
N ALA A 274 -38.21 -36.44 2.49
CA ALA A 274 -38.74 -37.77 2.68
C ALA A 274 -39.27 -38.27 1.34
N VAL A 275 -39.05 -39.54 1.05
CA VAL A 275 -39.76 -40.23 -0.03
C VAL A 275 -41.26 -40.11 0.26
N THR A 276 -41.95 -39.22 -0.45
CA THR A 276 -43.36 -38.85 -0.21
C THR A 276 -44.30 -39.32 -1.32
N GLY A 277 -43.74 -40.01 -2.33
CA GLY A 277 -44.46 -40.47 -3.50
C GLY A 277 -43.71 -41.60 -4.22
N PRO A 278 -44.30 -42.13 -5.31
CA PRO A 278 -43.75 -43.27 -6.03
C PRO A 278 -42.45 -42.96 -6.79
N ALA A 279 -42.15 -41.68 -7.02
CA ALA A 279 -40.92 -41.23 -7.64
C ALA A 279 -40.60 -39.78 -7.23
N GLY A 280 -39.34 -39.39 -7.36
CA GLY A 280 -38.89 -38.00 -7.20
C GLY A 280 -37.54 -37.74 -7.85
N SER A 281 -37.19 -36.46 -7.96
CA SER A 281 -35.92 -36.03 -8.53
C SER A 281 -35.42 -34.73 -7.92
N LEU A 282 -34.10 -34.59 -7.77
CA LEU A 282 -33.43 -33.37 -7.33
C LEU A 282 -32.20 -33.09 -8.18
N ARG A 283 -32.07 -31.86 -8.67
CA ARG A 283 -30.85 -31.36 -9.32
C ARG A 283 -29.89 -30.80 -8.28
N LEU A 284 -28.62 -31.19 -8.34
CA LEU A 284 -27.57 -30.72 -7.44
C LEU A 284 -26.89 -29.48 -8.03
N PRO A 285 -26.84 -28.34 -7.31
CA PRO A 285 -26.28 -27.10 -7.83
C PRO A 285 -24.75 -27.12 -7.76
N THR A 286 -24.09 -27.80 -8.70
CA THR A 286 -22.63 -27.97 -8.71
C THR A 286 -21.88 -26.64 -8.65
N ALA A 287 -22.35 -25.62 -9.36
CA ALA A 287 -21.70 -24.31 -9.39
C ALA A 287 -21.71 -23.63 -8.00
N ALA A 288 -22.79 -23.78 -7.23
CA ALA A 288 -22.90 -23.25 -5.88
C ALA A 288 -22.10 -24.08 -4.86
N LEU A 289 -21.97 -25.40 -5.08
CA LEU A 289 -21.23 -26.31 -4.21
C LEU A 289 -19.71 -26.19 -4.38
N ALA A 290 -19.22 -26.02 -5.61
CA ALA A 290 -17.79 -26.03 -5.93
C ALA A 290 -16.90 -25.14 -5.02
N PRO A 291 -17.23 -23.87 -4.72
CA PRO A 291 -16.38 -23.02 -3.88
C PRO A 291 -16.36 -23.42 -2.39
N LEU A 292 -17.27 -24.29 -1.96
CA LEU A 292 -17.40 -24.74 -0.57
C LEU A 292 -16.74 -26.09 -0.31
N LEU A 293 -16.30 -26.77 -1.37
CA LEU A 293 -15.68 -28.08 -1.31
C LEU A 293 -14.16 -27.95 -1.21
N ASP A 294 -13.54 -28.97 -0.64
CA ASP A 294 -12.10 -29.18 -0.64
C ASP A 294 -11.81 -30.63 -1.06
N SER A 295 -10.55 -31.06 -0.93
CA SER A 295 -10.17 -32.44 -1.23
C SER A 295 -10.79 -33.49 -0.30
N VAL A 296 -11.42 -33.08 0.81
CA VAL A 296 -12.08 -33.96 1.77
C VAL A 296 -13.53 -34.17 1.34
N ALA A 297 -13.92 -35.44 1.20
CA ALA A 297 -15.30 -35.81 0.92
C ALA A 297 -16.24 -35.41 2.06
N ARG A 298 -17.30 -34.68 1.71
CA ARG A 298 -18.36 -34.26 2.64
C ARG A 298 -19.72 -34.70 2.12
N VAL A 299 -20.66 -34.99 3.02
CA VAL A 299 -22.05 -35.26 2.63
C VAL A 299 -22.70 -33.93 2.23
N VAL A 300 -23.32 -33.89 1.06
CA VAL A 300 -23.99 -32.70 0.52
C VAL A 300 -25.50 -32.91 0.34
N TYR A 301 -25.99 -34.15 0.43
CA TYR A 301 -27.40 -34.51 0.26
C TYR A 301 -27.76 -35.85 0.93
N ARG A 302 -28.97 -35.97 1.51
CA ARG A 302 -29.55 -37.20 2.11
C ARG A 302 -30.93 -37.41 1.56
N LEU A 303 -31.24 -38.66 1.29
CA LEU A 303 -32.59 -39.13 1.04
C LEU A 303 -33.03 -40.00 2.21
N ASP A 304 -34.17 -39.66 2.80
CA ASP A 304 -34.75 -40.38 3.91
C ASP A 304 -36.00 -41.13 3.46
N ASP A 305 -36.15 -42.34 3.96
CA ASP A 305 -37.44 -43.02 4.00
C ASP A 305 -37.93 -43.07 5.45
N ASP A 306 -39.01 -43.81 5.69
CA ASP A 306 -39.58 -43.90 7.02
C ASP A 306 -38.69 -44.63 8.07
N HIS A 307 -37.60 -45.25 7.64
CA HIS A 307 -36.57 -45.85 8.50
C HIS A 307 -35.29 -45.00 8.60
N GLY A 308 -35.36 -43.73 8.22
CA GLY A 308 -34.27 -42.74 8.25
C GLY A 308 -33.45 -42.72 6.96
N ASP A 309 -32.19 -42.28 7.05
CA ASP A 309 -31.26 -42.19 5.92
C ASP A 309 -31.22 -43.50 5.10
N VAL A 310 -31.56 -43.40 3.81
CA VAL A 310 -31.48 -44.50 2.83
C VAL A 310 -30.50 -44.22 1.70
N ALA A 311 -30.24 -42.95 1.38
CA ALA A 311 -29.19 -42.57 0.44
C ALA A 311 -28.45 -41.31 0.90
N ARG A 312 -27.17 -41.20 0.53
CA ARG A 312 -26.31 -40.04 0.79
C ARG A 312 -25.53 -39.69 -0.46
N ILE A 313 -25.32 -38.41 -0.74
CA ILE A 313 -24.42 -37.96 -1.79
C ILE A 313 -23.23 -37.29 -1.12
N TYR A 314 -22.05 -37.81 -1.43
CA TYR A 314 -20.79 -37.20 -1.07
C TYR A 314 -20.30 -36.35 -2.24
N ALA A 315 -19.68 -35.21 -1.95
CA ALA A 315 -18.98 -34.40 -2.93
C ALA A 315 -17.57 -34.03 -2.42
N ARG A 316 -16.64 -33.85 -3.36
CA ARG A 316 -15.27 -33.38 -3.12
C ARG A 316 -14.71 -32.67 -4.35
N LEU A 317 -13.60 -31.94 -4.19
CA LEU A 317 -12.78 -31.49 -5.31
C LEU A 317 -11.67 -32.51 -5.63
N ASP A 318 -11.56 -32.86 -6.90
CA ASP A 318 -10.37 -33.51 -7.48
C ASP A 318 -9.78 -32.58 -8.55
N GLY A 319 -8.71 -31.87 -8.18
CA GLY A 319 -8.23 -30.72 -8.95
C GLY A 319 -9.27 -29.61 -8.99
N GLU A 320 -9.71 -29.24 -10.21
CA GLU A 320 -10.76 -28.23 -10.44
C GLU A 320 -12.15 -28.85 -10.65
N ALA A 321 -12.25 -30.18 -10.71
CA ALA A 321 -13.50 -30.88 -10.96
C ALA A 321 -14.20 -31.24 -9.64
N VAL A 322 -15.52 -31.04 -9.59
CA VAL A 322 -16.36 -31.59 -8.52
C VAL A 322 -16.67 -33.04 -8.86
N GLU A 323 -16.31 -33.94 -7.96
CA GLU A 323 -16.72 -35.35 -8.02
C GLU A 323 -17.85 -35.63 -7.02
N TYR A 324 -18.77 -36.50 -7.41
CA TYR A 324 -19.85 -36.99 -6.56
C TYR A 324 -19.79 -38.50 -6.40
N ALA A 325 -20.23 -38.99 -5.24
CA ALA A 325 -20.46 -40.42 -5.02
C ALA A 325 -21.78 -40.64 -4.25
N LEU A 326 -22.65 -41.48 -4.80
CA LEU A 326 -23.89 -41.91 -4.17
C LEU A 326 -23.62 -43.10 -3.24
N ALA A 327 -23.90 -42.96 -1.96
CA ALA A 327 -23.95 -44.06 -1.01
C ALA A 327 -25.40 -44.52 -0.79
N LYS A 328 -25.63 -45.83 -0.78
CA LYS A 328 -26.94 -46.44 -0.55
C LYS A 328 -26.90 -47.34 0.68
N ARG A 329 -27.95 -47.29 1.49
CA ARG A 329 -28.15 -48.21 2.61
C ARG A 329 -28.85 -49.47 2.12
N GLY A 330 -28.22 -50.62 2.33
CA GLY A 330 -28.80 -51.93 2.03
C GLY A 330 -29.88 -52.34 3.05
N PRO A 331 -30.66 -53.40 2.77
CA PRO A 331 -31.67 -53.93 3.69
C PRO A 331 -31.11 -54.43 5.03
N ASP A 332 -29.81 -54.76 5.08
CA ASP A 332 -29.07 -55.15 6.28
C ASP A 332 -28.58 -53.93 7.10
N GLY A 333 -28.90 -52.71 6.66
CA GLY A 333 -28.50 -51.45 7.28
C GLY A 333 -27.06 -51.03 6.96
N ARG A 334 -26.33 -51.77 6.13
CA ARG A 334 -24.95 -51.41 5.75
C ARG A 334 -24.95 -50.40 4.62
N TRP A 335 -24.00 -49.48 4.67
CA TRP A 335 -23.79 -48.47 3.63
C TRP A 335 -22.81 -48.97 2.57
N THR A 336 -23.17 -48.77 1.31
CA THR A 336 -22.32 -49.05 0.15
C THR A 336 -22.11 -47.76 -0.61
N LEU A 337 -20.85 -47.33 -0.74
CA LEU A 337 -20.47 -46.15 -1.51
C LEU A 337 -20.26 -46.54 -2.98
N GLY A 338 -20.88 -45.80 -3.90
CA GLY A 338 -20.65 -45.94 -5.34
C GLY A 338 -19.29 -45.41 -5.78
N ALA A 339 -19.01 -45.54 -7.08
CA ALA A 339 -17.84 -44.93 -7.68
C ALA A 339 -17.96 -43.39 -7.67
N TRP A 340 -16.83 -42.71 -7.50
CA TRP A 340 -16.73 -41.27 -7.71
C TRP A 340 -16.88 -40.95 -9.20
N GLN A 341 -17.67 -39.92 -9.52
CA GLN A 341 -17.95 -39.50 -10.88
C GLN A 341 -18.01 -37.98 -10.98
N SER A 342 -17.43 -37.42 -12.04
CA SER A 342 -17.61 -36.02 -12.45
C SER A 342 -18.70 -35.92 -13.51
N TYR A 343 -19.51 -34.87 -13.47
CA TYR A 343 -20.59 -34.64 -14.44
C TYR A 343 -20.32 -33.38 -15.26
N ALA A 344 -20.60 -33.44 -16.57
CA ALA A 344 -20.43 -32.29 -17.46
C ALA A 344 -21.53 -31.23 -17.29
N GLN A 345 -22.65 -31.60 -16.67
CA GLN A 345 -23.76 -30.73 -16.28
C GLN A 345 -24.12 -31.01 -14.81
N GLU A 346 -24.94 -30.16 -14.22
CA GLU A 346 -25.45 -30.37 -12.86
C GLU A 346 -26.16 -31.74 -12.73
N PRO A 347 -25.64 -32.65 -11.89
CA PRO A 347 -26.18 -33.99 -11.78
C PRO A 347 -27.55 -33.98 -11.13
N THR A 348 -28.38 -34.95 -11.52
CA THR A 348 -29.72 -35.12 -10.99
C THR A 348 -29.83 -36.45 -10.25
N LEU A 349 -30.18 -36.39 -8.96
CA LEU A 349 -30.60 -37.56 -8.20
C LEU A 349 -32.05 -37.89 -8.58
N ALA A 350 -32.32 -39.12 -8.99
CA ALA A 350 -33.66 -39.63 -9.25
C ALA A 350 -33.91 -40.87 -8.38
N TRP A 351 -35.15 -41.04 -7.93
CA TRP A 351 -35.54 -42.19 -7.13
C TRP A 351 -36.95 -42.69 -7.43
N HIS A 352 -37.15 -43.99 -7.15
CA HIS A 352 -38.44 -44.67 -7.13
C HIS A 352 -38.69 -45.32 -5.78
N ALA A 353 -39.96 -45.41 -5.41
CA ALA A 353 -40.37 -45.97 -4.15
C ALA A 353 -41.72 -46.70 -4.25
N VAL A 354 -41.94 -47.59 -3.29
CA VAL A 354 -43.19 -48.34 -3.15
C VAL A 354 -43.83 -48.07 -1.79
N LEU A 355 -45.15 -48.06 -1.76
CA LEU A 355 -45.91 -47.93 -0.52
C LEU A 355 -46.01 -49.30 0.15
N VAL A 356 -45.46 -49.44 1.37
CA VAL A 356 -45.51 -50.67 2.18
C VAL A 356 -46.28 -50.36 3.46
N GLY A 357 -47.53 -50.82 3.53
CA GLY A 357 -48.48 -50.33 4.52
C GLY A 357 -48.88 -48.90 4.19
N ASP A 358 -48.69 -47.97 5.13
CA ASP A 358 -48.97 -46.54 4.96
C ASP A 358 -47.69 -45.70 4.77
N ARG A 359 -46.55 -46.34 4.48
CA ARG A 359 -45.23 -45.70 4.51
C ARG A 359 -44.47 -46.00 3.21
N TRP A 360 -43.83 -44.98 2.66
CA TRP A 360 -43.02 -45.13 1.45
C TRP A 360 -41.65 -45.72 1.78
N GLN A 361 -41.21 -46.67 0.97
CA GLN A 361 -39.89 -47.28 1.05
C GLN A 361 -39.17 -47.13 -0.29
N LEU A 362 -37.92 -46.69 -0.24
CA LEU A 362 -37.07 -46.52 -1.41
C LEU A 362 -36.78 -47.88 -2.06
N THR A 363 -37.01 -47.99 -3.37
CA THR A 363 -36.64 -49.19 -4.15
C THR A 363 -35.43 -48.96 -5.04
N GLU A 364 -35.29 -47.74 -5.57
CA GLU A 364 -34.25 -47.40 -6.51
C GLU A 364 -33.83 -45.94 -6.31
N VAL A 365 -32.53 -45.69 -6.40
CA VAL A 365 -31.95 -44.35 -6.38
C VAL A 365 -30.70 -44.35 -7.24
N GLU A 366 -30.64 -43.38 -8.15
CA GLU A 366 -29.56 -43.22 -9.12
C GLU A 366 -29.20 -41.73 -9.27
N LEU A 367 -27.91 -41.50 -9.52
CA LEU A 367 -27.36 -40.18 -9.80
C LEU A 367 -26.95 -40.18 -11.27
N HIS A 368 -27.47 -39.20 -12.04
CA HIS A 368 -27.28 -39.10 -13.48
C HIS A 368 -26.73 -37.75 -13.92
#